data_AF-A0AA43Q9R6-F1
#
_entry.id   AF-A0AA43Q9R6-F1
#
_cell.length_a   1.000
_cell.length_b   1.000
_cell.length_c   1.000
_cell.angle_alpha   90.00
_cell.angle_beta   90.00
_cell.angle_gamma   90.00
#
_symmetry.space_group_name_H-M   'P 1'
#
loop_
_entity.id
_entity.type
_entity.pdbx_description
1 polymer ?
#
loop_
_entity_poly.entity_id
_entity_poly.type
_entity_poly.pdbx_seq_one_letter_code
_entity_poly.pdbx_strand_id
1 'polypeptide(L)'
;MSSEITSLITFVEPYLTGLSSMSGELATLILLIAFVVLSALELNYPKRGLSLKQSRQSYRTNVSLFVFNSIVISLLSATPLLMVAERYSDRGLLSYIANPAWKALLSFVLLDLMLYCWHRLSHRFDGLWMFHKVHHNDPYLNVSTAFRLHIVELLIITALKSAYIILLGVDATMVLTNETLLSLFIMFHHTNISFRGEKRLGQVIIAPYLHRAHHSTERNEHDTNYGAVFSIWDRLFGTLAELEPLDIGIKNSSPQTVLGLVKFGFTPEHPVPVYELDVNLKSMIAEAAYYKAEKREFKPGNELRDWLDAKREIIRMVHGDKAVRKQSNPFDRPSMQGPYTLC
;
A
#
# COMPACT_ATOMS: atom_id res chain seq x y z
N MET A 1 -40.06 5.40 9.89
CA MET A 1 -38.67 5.85 10.19
C MET A 1 -38.68 6.38 11.62
N SER A 2 -37.83 5.88 12.51
CA SER A 2 -37.84 6.31 13.93
C SER A 2 -37.45 7.80 14.04
N SER A 3 -37.99 8.50 15.04
CA SER A 3 -37.72 9.92 15.31
C SER A 3 -36.23 10.24 15.45
N GLU A 4 -35.43 9.29 15.92
CA GLU A 4 -33.98 9.41 16.08
C GLU A 4 -33.24 9.46 14.74
N ILE A 5 -33.68 8.68 13.74
CA ILE A 5 -33.09 8.70 12.38
C ILE A 5 -33.38 10.05 11.73
N THR A 6 -34.60 10.56 11.87
CA THR A 6 -34.97 11.87 11.33
C THR A 6 -34.16 13.01 11.99
N SER A 7 -33.90 12.92 13.30
CA SER A 7 -33.08 13.88 14.03
C SER A 7 -31.61 13.85 13.60
N LEU A 8 -31.06 12.67 13.31
CA LEU A 8 -29.69 12.54 12.82
C LEU A 8 -29.56 13.11 11.41
N ILE A 9 -30.53 12.84 10.53
CA ILE A 9 -30.55 13.36 9.16
C ILE A 9 -30.58 14.89 9.18
N THR A 10 -31.49 15.50 9.94
CA THR A 10 -31.61 16.97 10.03
C THR A 10 -30.37 17.64 10.65
N PHE A 11 -29.66 16.96 11.55
CA PHE A 11 -28.41 17.48 12.11
C PHE A 11 -27.26 17.46 11.10
N VAL A 12 -27.16 16.41 10.28
CA VAL A 12 -26.02 16.20 9.37
C VAL A 12 -26.23 16.89 8.02
N GLU A 13 -27.48 17.05 7.59
CA GLU A 13 -27.87 17.61 6.29
C GLU A 13 -27.24 18.99 5.97
N PRO A 14 -27.21 19.99 6.88
CA PRO A 14 -26.57 21.29 6.60
C PRO A 14 -25.06 21.17 6.30
N TYR A 15 -24.36 20.28 7.02
CA TYR A 15 -22.94 20.05 6.83
C TYR A 15 -22.65 19.32 5.51
N LEU A 16 -23.51 18.37 5.13
CA LEU A 16 -23.41 17.69 3.84
C LEU A 16 -23.75 18.62 2.66
N THR A 17 -24.69 19.56 2.84
CA THR A 17 -24.97 20.59 1.83
C THR A 17 -23.85 21.63 1.72
N GLY A 18 -23.19 22.01 2.82
CA GLY A 18 -22.02 22.91 2.76
C GLY A 18 -20.82 22.30 2.02
N LEU A 19 -20.66 20.97 2.09
CA LEU A 19 -19.68 20.23 1.29
C LEU A 19 -20.05 20.16 -0.20
N SER A 20 -21.29 20.49 -0.58
CA SER A 20 -21.74 20.49 -1.98
C SER A 20 -21.50 21.80 -2.75
N SER A 21 -20.81 22.76 -2.13
CA SER A 21 -20.45 24.05 -2.75
C SER A 21 -18.95 24.35 -2.66
N MET A 22 -18.11 23.32 -2.47
CA MET A 22 -16.66 23.51 -2.35
C MET A 22 -16.04 23.89 -3.69
N SER A 23 -15.30 25.00 -3.74
CA SER A 23 -14.52 25.37 -4.92
C SER A 23 -13.18 24.65 -4.94
N GLY A 24 -12.55 24.55 -6.12
CA GLY A 24 -11.21 23.96 -6.26
C GLY A 24 -10.13 24.73 -5.49
N GLU A 25 -10.23 26.06 -5.41
CA GLU A 25 -9.28 26.86 -4.63
C GLU A 25 -9.42 26.59 -3.13
N LEU A 26 -10.66 26.49 -2.63
CA LEU A 26 -10.91 26.19 -1.23
C LEU A 26 -10.41 24.78 -0.86
N ALA A 27 -10.67 23.79 -1.72
CA ALA A 27 -10.15 22.43 -1.55
C ALA A 27 -8.62 22.42 -1.46
N THR A 28 -7.95 23.14 -2.38
CA THR A 28 -6.49 23.28 -2.40
C THR A 28 -5.97 23.93 -1.12
N LEU A 29 -6.60 25.01 -0.67
CA LEU A 29 -6.23 25.71 0.56
C LEU A 29 -6.36 24.79 1.78
N ILE A 30 -7.46 24.03 1.89
CA ILE A 30 -7.69 23.06 2.96
C ILE A 30 -6.56 22.03 3.00
N LEU A 31 -6.20 21.45 1.85
CA LEU A 31 -5.15 20.43 1.77
C LEU A 31 -3.77 21.01 2.12
N LEU A 32 -3.46 22.23 1.67
CA LEU A 32 -2.20 22.90 2.03
C LEU A 32 -2.11 23.19 3.52
N ILE A 33 -3.18 23.71 4.12
CA ILE A 33 -3.23 23.96 5.57
C ILE A 33 -3.08 22.64 6.33
N ALA A 34 -3.82 21.60 5.94
CA ALA A 34 -3.71 20.28 6.57
C ALA A 34 -2.29 19.73 6.48
N PHE A 35 -1.65 19.81 5.30
CA PHE A 35 -0.26 19.38 5.13
C PHE A 35 0.70 20.14 6.06
N VAL A 36 0.59 21.47 6.14
CA VAL A 36 1.44 22.30 7.02
C VAL A 36 1.21 21.97 8.50
N VAL A 37 -0.06 21.85 8.91
CA VAL A 37 -0.42 21.53 10.31
C VAL A 37 0.09 20.14 10.69
N LEU A 38 -0.13 19.12 9.86
CA LEU A 38 0.33 17.76 10.11
C LEU A 38 1.87 17.70 10.14
N SER A 39 2.55 18.38 9.21
CA SER A 39 4.02 18.47 9.21
C SER A 39 4.53 19.13 10.50
N ALA A 40 3.88 20.20 10.96
CA ALA A 40 4.24 20.86 12.22
C ALA A 40 4.01 19.94 13.43
N LEU A 41 2.91 19.17 13.45
CA LEU A 41 2.65 18.20 14.51
C LEU A 41 3.71 17.10 14.56
N GLU A 42 4.18 16.59 13.41
CA GLU A 42 5.27 15.61 13.35
C GLU A 42 6.59 16.13 13.90
N LEU A 43 6.91 17.41 13.65
CA LEU A 43 8.13 18.02 14.16
C LEU A 43 8.11 18.19 15.69
N ASN A 44 6.94 18.45 16.27
CA ASN A 44 6.78 18.69 17.71
C ASN A 44 6.53 17.40 18.51
N TYR A 45 5.87 16.41 17.91
CA TYR A 45 5.44 15.17 18.59
C TYR A 45 5.71 13.90 17.75
N PRO A 46 6.97 13.65 17.34
CA PRO A 46 7.29 12.49 16.52
C PRO A 46 7.14 11.19 17.32
N LYS A 47 6.48 10.19 16.74
CA LYS A 47 6.45 8.82 17.27
C LYS A 47 7.80 8.14 17.12
N ARG A 48 8.44 8.27 15.95
CA ARG A 48 9.80 7.78 15.69
C ARG A 48 10.75 8.97 15.54
N GLY A 49 11.87 8.94 16.27
CA GLY A 49 12.87 10.00 16.21
C GLY A 49 13.57 10.04 14.86
N LEU A 50 13.27 11.07 14.05
CA LEU A 50 13.94 11.33 12.79
C LEU A 50 14.92 12.49 12.95
N SER A 51 16.15 12.33 12.47
CA SER A 51 17.06 13.48 12.36
C SER A 51 16.55 14.47 11.31
N LEU A 52 16.90 15.75 11.47
CA LEU A 52 16.53 16.80 10.50
C LEU A 52 16.99 16.47 9.07
N LYS A 53 18.14 15.80 8.92
CA LYS A 53 18.66 15.34 7.63
C LYS A 53 17.75 14.29 6.99
N GLN A 54 17.29 13.31 7.77
CA GLN A 54 16.38 12.27 7.30
C GLN A 54 15.02 12.83 6.91
N SER A 55 14.43 13.69 7.75
CA SER A 55 13.16 14.36 7.45
C SER A 55 13.26 15.20 6.18
N ARG A 56 14.26 16.09 6.07
CA ARG A 56 14.48 16.90 4.86
C ARG A 56 14.66 16.05 3.61
N GLN A 57 15.36 14.91 3.73
CA GLN A 57 15.55 13.98 2.62
C GLN A 57 14.22 13.39 2.14
N SER A 58 13.40 12.88 3.06
CA SER A 58 12.08 12.29 2.75
C SER A 58 11.16 13.30 2.08
N TYR A 59 10.95 14.46 2.71
CA TYR A 59 10.10 15.52 2.17
C TYR A 59 10.56 15.98 0.80
N ARG A 60 11.87 16.20 0.60
CA ARG A 60 12.41 16.59 -0.70
C ARG A 60 12.08 15.55 -1.76
N THR A 61 12.32 14.26 -1.48
CA THR A 61 12.09 13.19 -2.45
C THR A 61 10.61 13.04 -2.78
N ASN A 62 9.74 13.02 -1.77
CA ASN A 62 8.31 12.82 -1.94
C ASN A 62 7.64 13.99 -2.65
N VAL A 63 7.94 15.24 -2.25
CA VAL A 63 7.42 16.45 -2.92
C VAL A 63 7.96 16.55 -4.35
N SER A 64 9.24 16.23 -4.58
CA SER A 64 9.79 16.24 -5.96
C SER A 64 9.10 15.21 -6.84
N LEU A 65 8.80 14.02 -6.32
CA LEU A 65 8.06 12.99 -7.06
C LEU A 65 6.61 13.42 -7.33
N PHE A 66 5.96 14.05 -6.36
CA PHE A 66 4.61 14.62 -6.54
C PHE A 66 4.56 15.67 -7.65
N VAL A 67 5.50 16.62 -7.65
CA VAL A 67 5.60 17.66 -8.69
C VAL A 67 5.89 17.03 -10.05
N PHE A 68 6.83 16.09 -10.12
CA PHE A 68 7.12 15.33 -11.34
C PHE A 68 5.86 14.63 -11.88
N ASN A 69 5.15 13.89 -11.02
CA ASN A 69 3.94 13.19 -11.40
C ASN A 69 2.84 14.16 -11.87
N SER A 70 2.66 15.28 -11.18
CA SER A 70 1.68 16.31 -11.55
C SER A 70 1.95 16.88 -12.94
N ILE A 71 3.22 17.15 -13.27
CA ILE A 71 3.62 17.62 -14.60
C ILE A 71 3.34 16.53 -15.65
N VAL A 72 3.74 15.29 -15.39
CA VAL A 72 3.54 14.18 -16.35
C VAL A 72 2.06 13.94 -16.63
N ILE A 73 1.22 13.89 -15.59
CA ILE A 73 -0.23 13.73 -15.73
C ILE A 73 -0.83 14.87 -16.56
N SER A 74 -0.39 16.11 -16.32
CA SER A 74 -0.83 17.27 -17.08
C SER A 74 -0.42 17.18 -18.56
N LEU A 75 0.81 16.74 -18.85
CA LEU A 75 1.32 16.57 -20.22
C LEU A 75 0.63 15.43 -20.96
N LEU A 76 0.31 14.33 -20.27
CA LEU A 76 -0.42 13.20 -20.85
C LEU A 76 -1.89 13.55 -21.14
N SER A 77 -2.35 14.75 -20.78
CA SER A 77 -3.74 15.17 -20.92
C SER A 77 -4.71 14.14 -20.31
N ALA A 78 -4.28 13.47 -19.24
CA ALA A 78 -5.12 12.51 -18.55
C ALA A 78 -6.39 13.25 -18.10
N THR A 79 -7.55 12.76 -18.53
CA THR A 79 -8.82 13.48 -18.34
C THR A 79 -9.02 13.75 -16.85
N PRO A 80 -9.12 15.02 -16.43
CA PRO A 80 -9.43 15.36 -15.05
C PRO A 80 -10.72 14.65 -14.62
N LEU A 81 -10.75 14.09 -13.42
CA LEU A 81 -11.92 13.39 -12.89
C LEU A 81 -13.19 14.26 -12.94
N LEU A 82 -13.04 15.58 -12.79
CA LEU A 82 -14.13 16.55 -12.90
C LEU A 82 -14.75 16.57 -14.32
N MET A 83 -13.94 16.50 -15.37
CA MET A 83 -14.45 16.43 -16.75
C MET A 83 -15.20 15.12 -17.02
N VAL A 84 -14.75 14.00 -16.43
CA VAL A 84 -15.47 12.72 -16.49
C VAL A 84 -16.82 12.85 -15.78
N ALA A 85 -16.85 13.46 -14.60
CA ALA A 85 -18.07 13.68 -13.84
C ALA A 85 -19.06 14.59 -14.58
N GLU A 86 -18.62 15.73 -15.13
CA GLU A 86 -19.47 16.63 -15.91
C GLU A 86 -20.14 15.93 -17.09
N ARG A 87 -19.45 14.98 -17.74
CA ARG A 87 -19.94 14.31 -18.94
C ARG A 87 -20.82 13.08 -18.66
N TYR A 88 -20.60 12.39 -17.56
CA TYR A 88 -21.17 11.05 -17.34
C TYR A 88 -21.92 10.88 -16.01
N SER A 89 -21.95 11.88 -15.14
CA SER A 89 -22.58 11.75 -13.81
C SER A 89 -24.10 11.61 -13.83
N ASP A 90 -24.76 11.91 -14.94
CA ASP A 90 -26.22 11.87 -15.09
C ASP A 90 -26.79 10.44 -15.13
N ARG A 91 -25.97 9.41 -15.43
CA ARG A 91 -26.45 8.06 -15.80
C ARG A 91 -26.08 6.93 -14.86
N GLY A 92 -25.36 7.21 -13.77
CA GLY A 92 -24.88 6.15 -12.90
C GLY A 92 -25.87 5.72 -11.81
N LEU A 93 -25.51 4.67 -11.07
CA LEU A 93 -26.39 4.01 -10.10
C LEU A 93 -26.89 4.93 -8.97
N LEU A 94 -26.09 5.91 -8.55
CA LEU A 94 -26.48 6.84 -7.48
C LEU A 94 -27.38 7.97 -8.00
N SER A 95 -27.56 8.13 -9.32
CA SER A 95 -28.51 9.10 -9.89
C SER A 95 -29.97 8.79 -9.51
N TYR A 96 -30.27 7.57 -9.11
CA TYR A 96 -31.59 7.15 -8.61
C TYR A 96 -31.83 7.47 -7.14
N ILE A 97 -30.83 7.97 -6.41
CA ILE A 97 -30.95 8.32 -5.00
C ILE A 97 -31.36 9.79 -4.89
N ALA A 98 -32.64 10.02 -4.55
CA ALA A 98 -33.20 11.36 -4.46
C ALA A 98 -32.62 12.21 -3.31
N ASN A 99 -32.22 11.57 -2.20
CA ASN A 99 -31.67 12.30 -1.05
C ASN A 99 -30.16 12.59 -1.27
N PRO A 100 -29.76 13.87 -1.35
CA PRO A 100 -28.38 14.25 -1.67
C PRO A 100 -27.38 13.86 -0.59
N ALA A 101 -27.77 13.86 0.69
CA ALA A 101 -26.93 13.45 1.80
C ALA A 101 -26.59 11.95 1.72
N TRP A 102 -27.59 11.10 1.45
CA TRP A 102 -27.37 9.66 1.25
C TRP A 102 -26.54 9.37 0.00
N LYS A 103 -26.78 10.11 -1.08
CA LYS A 103 -25.96 10.03 -2.30
C LYS A 103 -24.49 10.32 -1.99
N ALA A 104 -24.21 11.40 -1.24
CA ALA A 104 -22.86 11.81 -0.82
C ALA A 104 -22.19 10.77 0.05
N LEU A 105 -22.87 10.29 1.09
CA LEU A 105 -22.35 9.27 1.98
C LEU A 105 -22.03 7.97 1.24
N LEU A 106 -22.95 7.46 0.42
CA LEU A 106 -22.74 6.23 -0.33
C LEU A 106 -21.61 6.37 -1.35
N SER A 107 -21.51 7.51 -2.03
CA SER A 107 -20.38 7.81 -2.91
C SER A 107 -19.05 7.71 -2.14
N PHE A 108 -18.93 8.40 -1.00
CA PHE A 108 -17.68 8.38 -0.25
C PHE A 108 -17.32 6.97 0.27
N VAL A 109 -18.30 6.23 0.82
CA VAL A 109 -18.10 4.87 1.34
C VAL A 109 -17.72 3.88 0.23
N LEU A 110 -18.36 3.97 -0.94
CA LEU A 110 -18.05 3.10 -2.08
C LEU A 110 -16.69 3.44 -2.71
N LEU A 111 -16.29 4.71 -2.72
CA LEU A 111 -14.94 5.11 -3.11
C LEU A 111 -13.89 4.50 -2.17
N ASP A 112 -14.10 4.58 -0.86
CA ASP A 112 -13.17 3.99 0.13
C ASP A 112 -13.09 2.46 -0.04
N LEU A 113 -14.21 1.78 -0.27
CA LEU A 113 -14.22 0.34 -0.57
C LEU A 113 -13.47 0.01 -1.87
N MET A 114 -13.64 0.81 -2.93
CA MET A 114 -12.91 0.63 -4.18
C MET A 114 -11.39 0.77 -3.95
N LEU A 115 -10.98 1.74 -3.13
CA LEU A 115 -9.57 1.95 -2.78
C LEU A 115 -9.01 0.85 -1.88
N TYR A 116 -9.79 0.36 -0.90
CA TYR A 116 -9.42 -0.83 -0.13
C TYR A 116 -9.15 -2.03 -1.04
N CYS A 117 -10.04 -2.28 -2.01
CA CYS A 117 -9.87 -3.34 -3.00
C CYS A 117 -8.61 -3.12 -3.83
N TRP A 118 -8.41 -1.92 -4.40
CA TRP A 118 -7.20 -1.58 -5.14
C TRP A 118 -5.94 -1.85 -4.32
N HIS A 119 -5.89 -1.34 -3.09
CA HIS A 119 -4.73 -1.43 -2.22
C HIS A 119 -4.37 -2.87 -1.89
N ARG A 120 -5.38 -3.68 -1.54
CA ARG A 120 -5.20 -5.12 -1.30
C ARG A 120 -4.73 -5.87 -2.56
N LEU A 121 -5.25 -5.52 -3.74
CA LEU A 121 -4.82 -6.12 -5.01
C LEU A 121 -3.37 -5.73 -5.33
N SER A 122 -2.97 -4.49 -5.02
CA SER A 122 -1.61 -3.99 -5.18
C SER A 122 -0.59 -4.73 -4.32
N HIS A 123 -0.99 -5.20 -3.15
CA HIS A 123 -0.15 -6.06 -2.30
C HIS A 123 -0.13 -7.53 -2.74
N ARG A 124 -1.23 -7.99 -3.33
CA ARG A 124 -1.41 -9.40 -3.70
C ARG A 124 -0.77 -9.77 -5.04
N PHE A 125 -0.76 -8.85 -6.01
CA PHE A 125 -0.29 -9.12 -7.38
C PHE A 125 1.04 -8.44 -7.67
N ASP A 126 2.05 -9.24 -7.99
CA ASP A 126 3.42 -8.81 -8.26
C ASP A 126 3.52 -7.64 -9.26
N GLY A 127 2.72 -7.67 -10.33
CA GLY A 127 2.70 -6.59 -11.32
C GLY A 127 2.16 -5.25 -10.82
N LEU A 128 1.25 -5.26 -9.86
CA LEU A 128 0.73 -4.05 -9.21
C LEU A 128 1.66 -3.62 -8.07
N TRP A 129 2.16 -4.59 -7.29
CA TRP A 129 3.15 -4.37 -6.24
C TRP A 129 4.40 -3.69 -6.77
N MET A 130 4.83 -4.02 -7.98
CA MET A 130 5.98 -3.39 -8.64
C MET A 130 5.91 -1.87 -8.59
N PHE A 131 4.73 -1.29 -8.75
CA PHE A 131 4.50 0.15 -8.66
C PHE A 131 4.23 0.60 -7.24
N HIS A 132 3.40 -0.15 -6.51
CA HIS A 132 3.00 0.20 -5.15
C HIS A 132 4.16 0.15 -4.14
N LYS A 133 5.17 -0.68 -4.37
CA LYS A 133 6.37 -0.73 -3.52
C LYS A 133 7.17 0.58 -3.51
N VAL A 134 7.00 1.45 -4.52
CA VAL A 134 7.58 2.80 -4.52
C VAL A 134 7.05 3.60 -3.34
N HIS A 135 5.76 3.43 -3.02
CA HIS A 135 5.10 4.01 -1.86
C HIS A 135 5.70 3.50 -0.55
N HIS A 136 5.81 2.19 -0.42
CA HIS A 136 6.43 1.51 0.73
C HIS A 136 7.94 1.72 0.85
N ASN A 137 8.58 2.39 -0.11
CA ASN A 137 10.03 2.57 -0.09
C ASN A 137 10.52 3.73 0.80
N ASP A 138 9.64 4.47 1.45
CA ASP A 138 10.05 5.55 2.36
C ASP A 138 10.40 5.00 3.76
N PRO A 139 11.68 4.94 4.16
CA PRO A 139 12.06 4.35 5.45
C PRO A 139 11.72 5.25 6.64
N TYR A 140 11.29 6.48 6.38
CA TYR A 140 11.07 7.49 7.42
C TYR A 140 9.60 7.63 7.81
N LEU A 141 8.69 7.34 6.87
CA LEU A 141 7.23 7.54 6.92
C LEU A 141 6.82 8.84 7.61
N ASN A 142 6.32 9.79 6.83
CA ASN A 142 5.75 11.04 7.34
C ASN A 142 4.61 11.49 6.43
N VAL A 143 3.95 12.59 6.76
CA VAL A 143 2.81 13.12 5.99
C VAL A 143 3.10 13.25 4.49
N SER A 144 4.36 13.52 4.08
CA SER A 144 4.71 13.63 2.66
C SER A 144 4.73 12.28 1.93
N THR A 145 4.85 11.16 2.65
CA THR A 145 4.79 9.79 2.09
C THR A 145 3.46 9.53 1.41
N ALA A 146 2.37 10.21 1.81
CA ALA A 146 1.08 10.22 1.13
C ALA A 146 1.18 10.53 -0.38
N PHE A 147 2.21 11.28 -0.79
CA PHE A 147 2.41 11.69 -2.19
C PHE A 147 3.47 10.86 -2.92
N ARG A 148 4.05 9.85 -2.27
CA ARG A 148 5.06 8.97 -2.86
C ARG A 148 4.40 7.87 -3.67
N LEU A 149 3.93 8.21 -4.87
CA LEU A 149 3.26 7.26 -5.76
C LEU A 149 4.04 7.10 -7.06
N HIS A 150 4.03 5.89 -7.61
CA HIS A 150 4.55 5.66 -8.94
C HIS A 150 3.58 6.20 -10.01
N ILE A 151 4.11 6.75 -11.11
CA ILE A 151 3.27 7.35 -12.16
C ILE A 151 2.26 6.35 -12.77
N VAL A 152 2.67 5.10 -12.95
CA VAL A 152 1.77 4.06 -13.48
C VAL A 152 0.65 3.74 -12.48
N GLU A 153 0.94 3.73 -11.18
CA GLU A 153 -0.08 3.56 -10.15
C GLU A 153 -1.09 4.71 -10.17
N LEU A 154 -0.62 5.96 -10.33
CA LEU A 154 -1.51 7.12 -10.48
C LEU A 154 -2.44 7.00 -11.70
N LEU A 155 -1.92 6.55 -12.85
CA LEU A 155 -2.72 6.33 -14.05
C LEU A 155 -3.79 5.24 -13.84
N ILE A 156 -3.43 4.14 -13.19
CA ILE A 156 -4.37 3.05 -12.89
C ILE A 156 -5.46 3.53 -11.92
N ILE A 157 -5.09 4.20 -10.82
CA ILE A 157 -6.05 4.75 -9.85
C ILE A 157 -6.97 5.77 -10.53
N THR A 158 -6.44 6.64 -11.40
CA THR A 158 -7.24 7.62 -12.15
C THR A 158 -8.25 6.93 -13.08
N ALA A 159 -7.85 5.85 -13.76
CA ALA A 159 -8.75 5.06 -14.59
C ALA A 159 -9.84 4.37 -13.76
N LEU A 160 -9.47 3.79 -12.61
CA LEU A 160 -10.44 3.18 -11.68
C LEU A 160 -11.43 4.21 -11.13
N LYS A 161 -10.95 5.39 -10.72
CA LYS A 161 -11.80 6.50 -10.26
C LYS A 161 -12.71 7.02 -11.38
N SER A 162 -12.22 7.06 -12.61
CA SER A 162 -13.04 7.44 -13.78
C SER A 162 -14.16 6.43 -14.04
N ALA A 163 -13.84 5.12 -13.98
CA ALA A 163 -14.84 4.07 -14.08
C ALA A 163 -15.86 4.14 -12.93
N TYR A 164 -15.39 4.38 -11.70
CA TYR A 164 -16.21 4.60 -10.53
C TYR A 164 -17.20 5.77 -10.72
N ILE A 165 -16.72 6.91 -11.22
CA ILE A 165 -17.56 8.09 -11.50
C ILE A 165 -18.65 7.76 -12.53
N ILE A 166 -18.28 7.10 -13.63
CA ILE A 166 -19.22 6.73 -14.70
C ILE A 166 -20.27 5.74 -14.20
N LEU A 167 -19.84 4.68 -13.50
CA LEU A 167 -20.73 3.62 -13.03
C LEU A 167 -21.69 4.12 -11.94
N LEU A 168 -21.22 4.97 -11.03
CA LEU A 168 -22.01 5.43 -9.89
C LEU A 168 -22.72 6.77 -10.12
N GLY A 169 -22.33 7.57 -11.10
CA GLY A 169 -23.03 8.83 -11.38
C GLY A 169 -22.67 9.92 -10.38
N VAL A 170 -21.37 10.01 -10.08
CA VAL A 170 -20.84 10.95 -9.08
C VAL A 170 -20.54 12.27 -9.78
N ASP A 171 -21.25 13.33 -9.38
CA ASP A 171 -21.08 14.66 -9.96
C ASP A 171 -19.77 15.34 -9.53
N ALA A 172 -19.39 16.40 -10.25
CA ALA A 172 -18.08 17.05 -10.10
C ALA A 172 -17.85 17.58 -8.68
N THR A 173 -18.89 18.11 -8.05
CA THR A 173 -18.84 18.56 -6.65
C THR A 173 -18.53 17.40 -5.71
N MET A 174 -19.26 16.29 -5.82
CA MET A 174 -19.02 15.10 -5.00
C MET A 174 -17.62 14.53 -5.24
N VAL A 175 -17.13 14.52 -6.48
CA VAL A 175 -15.75 14.11 -6.80
C VAL A 175 -14.75 14.98 -6.05
N LEU A 176 -14.89 16.31 -6.13
CA LEU A 176 -13.97 17.24 -5.46
C LEU A 176 -14.00 17.06 -3.92
N THR A 177 -15.18 16.88 -3.35
CA THR A 177 -15.37 16.61 -1.91
C THR A 177 -14.75 15.29 -1.50
N ASN A 178 -15.01 14.22 -2.25
CA ASN A 178 -14.44 12.90 -2.01
C ASN A 178 -12.90 12.92 -2.08
N GLU A 179 -12.33 13.53 -3.12
CA GLU A 179 -10.87 13.64 -3.28
C GLU A 179 -10.23 14.44 -2.14
N THR A 180 -10.89 15.50 -1.69
CA THR A 180 -10.42 16.32 -0.57
C THR A 180 -10.45 15.55 0.75
N LEU A 181 -11.59 14.94 1.09
CA LEU A 181 -11.73 14.14 2.30
C LEU A 181 -10.75 12.97 2.31
N LEU A 182 -10.68 12.22 1.20
CA LEU A 182 -9.74 11.12 1.04
C LEU A 182 -8.29 11.58 1.26
N SER A 183 -7.89 12.69 0.64
CA SER A 183 -6.53 13.21 0.78
C SER A 183 -6.22 13.64 2.23
N LEU A 184 -7.18 14.20 2.95
CA LEU A 184 -7.03 14.51 4.38
C LEU A 184 -6.79 13.25 5.22
N PHE A 185 -7.56 12.18 5.00
CA PHE A 185 -7.37 10.91 5.69
C PHE A 185 -6.03 10.25 5.33
N ILE A 186 -5.65 10.27 4.05
CA ILE A 186 -4.37 9.72 3.60
C ILE A 186 -3.20 10.48 4.22
N MET A 187 -3.20 11.81 4.17
CA MET A 187 -2.17 12.61 4.85
C MET A 187 -2.13 12.32 6.35
N PHE A 188 -3.30 12.23 6.99
CA PHE A 188 -3.39 11.95 8.42
C PHE A 188 -2.78 10.58 8.77
N HIS A 189 -3.16 9.50 8.09
CA HIS A 189 -2.67 8.18 8.48
C HIS A 189 -1.19 7.94 8.13
N HIS A 190 -0.59 8.75 7.24
CA HIS A 190 0.85 8.70 6.95
C HIS A 190 1.70 9.42 7.99
N THR A 191 1.08 10.13 8.93
CA THR A 191 1.83 10.95 9.87
C THR A 191 2.69 10.14 10.84
N ASN A 192 3.88 10.64 11.14
CA ASN A 192 4.75 10.09 12.19
C ASN A 192 4.37 10.61 13.60
N ILE A 193 3.08 10.68 13.93
CA ILE A 193 2.63 11.10 15.27
C ILE A 193 2.01 9.93 16.02
N SER A 194 1.94 10.07 17.34
CA SER A 194 1.12 9.20 18.21
C SER A 194 0.50 10.03 19.31
N PHE A 195 -0.72 9.69 19.70
CA PHE A 195 -1.49 10.48 20.67
C PHE A 195 -2.43 9.61 21.50
N ARG A 196 -2.88 10.16 22.64
CA ARG A 196 -3.83 9.47 23.51
C ARG A 196 -5.17 9.30 22.78
N GLY A 197 -5.65 8.05 22.69
CA GLY A 197 -6.90 7.73 22.00
C GLY A 197 -6.72 7.27 20.55
N GLU A 198 -5.50 7.25 20.03
CA GLU A 198 -5.18 6.79 18.66
C GLU A 198 -5.75 5.39 18.37
N LYS A 199 -5.67 4.44 19.32
CA LYS A 199 -6.30 3.11 19.17
C LYS A 199 -7.83 3.15 19.09
N ARG A 200 -8.49 4.01 19.87
CA ARG A 200 -9.94 4.18 19.82
C ARG A 200 -10.36 4.77 18.47
N LEU A 201 -9.61 5.75 17.97
CA LEU A 201 -9.82 6.29 16.63
C LEU A 201 -9.64 5.21 15.55
N GLY A 202 -8.62 4.35 15.73
CA GLY A 202 -8.35 3.15 14.92
C GLY A 202 -9.49 2.13 14.85
N GLN A 203 -10.51 2.23 15.71
CA GLN A 203 -11.69 1.37 15.64
C GLN A 203 -12.60 1.72 14.46
N VAL A 204 -12.53 2.97 13.98
CA VAL A 204 -13.41 3.50 12.93
C VAL A 204 -12.61 3.84 11.68
N ILE A 205 -11.50 4.56 11.83
CA ILE A 205 -10.67 5.03 10.72
C ILE A 205 -9.28 4.39 10.76
N ILE A 206 -8.57 4.45 9.64
CA ILE A 206 -7.16 4.09 9.58
C ILE A 206 -6.36 5.19 10.27
N ALA A 207 -5.90 4.90 11.49
CA ALA A 207 -5.09 5.80 12.30
C ALA A 207 -3.59 5.59 12.02
N PRO A 208 -2.72 6.54 12.42
CA PRO A 208 -1.29 6.47 12.09
C PRO A 208 -0.60 5.17 12.51
N TYR A 209 -0.93 4.58 13.66
CA TYR A 209 -0.36 3.29 14.06
C TYR A 209 -0.74 2.11 13.16
N LEU A 210 -1.98 2.06 12.65
CA LEU A 210 -2.41 0.99 11.73
C LEU A 210 -1.64 1.09 10.42
N HIS A 211 -1.51 2.30 9.90
CA HIS A 211 -0.80 2.52 8.65
C HIS A 211 0.73 2.40 8.80
N ARG A 212 1.27 2.73 9.98
CA ARG A 212 2.67 2.40 10.32
C ARG A 212 2.93 0.91 10.20
N ALA A 213 2.08 0.07 10.80
CA ALA A 213 2.20 -1.39 10.70
C ALA A 213 2.14 -1.89 9.26
N HIS A 214 1.28 -1.28 8.44
CA HIS A 214 1.20 -1.55 7.00
C HIS A 214 2.50 -1.20 6.25
N HIS A 215 3.22 -0.17 6.66
CA HIS A 215 4.53 0.22 6.10
C HIS A 215 5.72 -0.55 6.71
N SER A 216 5.46 -1.61 7.47
CA SER A 216 6.51 -2.45 8.05
C SER A 216 7.41 -3.06 6.97
N THR A 217 8.68 -3.20 7.30
CA THR A 217 9.61 -3.99 6.47
C THR A 217 9.29 -5.49 6.48
N GLU A 218 8.52 -5.97 7.46
CA GLU A 218 8.13 -7.39 7.58
C GLU A 218 6.82 -7.66 6.86
N ARG A 219 6.84 -8.61 5.92
CA ARG A 219 5.72 -8.85 5.01
C ARG A 219 4.45 -9.35 5.72
N ASN A 220 4.57 -10.11 6.79
CA ASN A 220 3.41 -10.53 7.59
C ASN A 220 2.72 -9.36 8.33
N GLU A 221 3.42 -8.26 8.55
CA GLU A 221 2.87 -7.02 9.12
C GLU A 221 2.39 -6.09 8.00
N HIS A 222 3.17 -5.96 6.91
CA HIS A 222 2.89 -5.04 5.81
C HIS A 222 1.63 -5.41 5.00
N ASP A 223 1.29 -6.70 4.92
CA ASP A 223 0.15 -7.21 4.14
C ASP A 223 -1.14 -7.16 4.99
N THR A 224 -1.37 -6.01 5.65
CA THR A 224 -2.49 -5.74 6.57
C THR A 224 -2.92 -4.26 6.48
N ASN A 225 -4.04 -3.89 7.07
CA ASN A 225 -4.53 -2.50 7.22
C ASN A 225 -4.65 -1.73 5.88
N TYR A 226 -5.36 -2.28 4.91
CA TYR A 226 -5.46 -1.75 3.54
C TYR A 226 -6.44 -0.58 3.37
N GLY A 227 -7.26 -0.26 4.37
CA GLY A 227 -8.20 0.86 4.27
C GLY A 227 -7.51 2.18 3.90
N ALA A 228 -8.20 3.06 3.15
CA ALA A 228 -7.71 4.42 2.95
C ALA A 228 -8.30 5.37 4.01
N VAL A 229 -9.59 5.17 4.35
CA VAL A 229 -10.32 5.95 5.36
C VAL A 229 -10.78 5.05 6.49
N PHE A 230 -11.63 4.05 6.23
CA PHE A 230 -12.27 3.27 7.28
C PHE A 230 -11.52 1.96 7.57
N SER A 231 -11.31 1.65 8.86
CA SER A 231 -10.71 0.38 9.29
C SER A 231 -11.70 -0.79 9.32
N ILE A 232 -12.98 -0.52 9.03
CA ILE A 232 -14.03 -1.54 8.99
C ILE A 232 -13.75 -2.61 7.93
N TRP A 233 -13.18 -2.24 6.78
CA TRP A 233 -12.87 -3.19 5.71
C TRP A 233 -11.84 -4.23 6.18
N ASP A 234 -10.81 -3.79 6.88
CA ASP A 234 -9.80 -4.69 7.45
C ASP A 234 -10.37 -5.64 8.49
N ARG A 235 -11.37 -5.19 9.26
CA ARG A 235 -12.10 -6.06 10.20
C ARG A 235 -12.98 -7.07 9.46
N LEU A 236 -13.73 -6.62 8.46
CA LEU A 236 -14.64 -7.46 7.68
C LEU A 236 -13.90 -8.55 6.90
N PHE A 237 -12.70 -8.24 6.38
CA PHE A 237 -11.92 -9.15 5.55
C PHE A 237 -10.75 -9.82 6.27
N GLY A 238 -10.62 -9.63 7.59
CA GLY A 238 -9.61 -10.27 8.42
C GLY A 238 -8.17 -9.83 8.09
N THR A 239 -7.99 -8.57 7.69
CA THR A 239 -6.69 -7.97 7.35
C THR A 239 -6.24 -6.91 8.36
N LEU A 240 -6.86 -6.83 9.53
CA LEU A 240 -6.47 -5.89 10.58
C LEU A 240 -5.25 -6.40 11.36
N ALA A 241 -4.24 -5.55 11.55
CA ALA A 241 -3.15 -5.78 12.50
C ALA A 241 -2.91 -4.56 13.40
N GLU A 242 -2.93 -4.78 14.71
CA GLU A 242 -2.73 -3.74 15.73
C GLU A 242 -1.37 -3.93 16.42
N LEU A 243 -0.30 -3.53 15.74
CA LEU A 243 1.08 -3.62 16.23
C LEU A 243 1.87 -2.34 15.94
N GLU A 244 3.07 -2.23 16.49
CA GLU A 244 4.03 -1.19 16.12
C GLU A 244 5.25 -1.88 15.50
N PRO A 245 5.60 -1.56 14.24
CA PRO A 245 6.65 -2.27 13.52
C PRO A 245 8.05 -1.88 14.02
N LEU A 246 8.99 -2.83 13.98
CA LEU A 246 10.39 -2.58 14.32
C LEU A 246 11.06 -1.63 13.34
N ASP A 247 10.84 -1.82 12.04
CA ASP A 247 11.42 -1.03 10.96
C ASP A 247 10.36 -0.71 9.89
N ILE A 248 10.52 0.43 9.24
CA ILE A 248 9.62 0.93 8.19
C ILE A 248 10.36 0.95 6.85
N GLY A 249 9.64 0.66 5.79
CA GLY A 249 10.13 0.77 4.42
C GLY A 249 10.32 -0.59 3.75
N ILE A 250 11.27 -0.68 2.81
CA ILE A 250 11.64 -1.95 2.17
C ILE A 250 13.10 -2.28 2.49
N LYS A 251 13.35 -3.48 3.02
CA LYS A 251 14.70 -3.97 3.34
C LYS A 251 15.64 -3.84 2.14
N ASN A 252 16.87 -3.41 2.39
CA ASN A 252 17.95 -3.33 1.40
C ASN A 252 17.65 -2.46 0.15
N SER A 253 16.63 -1.58 0.20
CA SER A 253 16.34 -0.66 -0.89
C SER A 253 16.02 0.73 -0.37
N SER A 254 16.69 1.75 -0.90
CA SER A 254 16.41 3.14 -0.55
C SER A 254 16.71 4.10 -1.71
N PRO A 255 16.08 3.94 -2.89
CA PRO A 255 16.10 4.98 -3.91
C PRO A 255 15.67 6.34 -3.32
N GLN A 256 16.59 7.31 -3.36
CA GLN A 256 16.38 8.65 -2.79
C GLN A 256 16.08 9.70 -3.86
N THR A 257 16.17 9.36 -5.15
CA THR A 257 15.95 10.30 -6.26
C THR A 257 14.67 9.96 -7.01
N VAL A 258 14.02 10.96 -7.62
CA VAL A 258 12.81 10.78 -8.43
C VAL A 258 13.03 9.76 -9.54
N LEU A 259 14.11 9.89 -10.31
CA LEU A 259 14.45 8.93 -11.37
C LEU A 259 14.74 7.52 -10.82
N GLY A 260 15.37 7.44 -9.66
CA GLY A 260 15.60 6.18 -8.96
C GLY A 260 14.28 5.49 -8.59
N LEU A 261 13.30 6.25 -8.11
CA LEU A 261 11.97 5.74 -7.74
C LEU A 261 11.15 5.30 -8.94
N VAL A 262 11.19 6.07 -10.03
CA VAL A 262 10.53 5.66 -11.30
C VAL A 262 11.14 4.35 -11.80
N LYS A 263 12.47 4.21 -11.82
CA LYS A 263 13.12 2.95 -12.22
C LYS A 263 12.84 1.80 -11.26
N PHE A 264 12.81 2.08 -9.96
CA PHE A 264 12.50 1.09 -8.92
C PHE A 264 11.10 0.48 -9.11
N GLY A 265 10.15 1.30 -9.59
CA GLY A 265 8.80 0.86 -9.97
C GLY A 265 8.74 -0.13 -11.13
N PHE A 266 9.85 -0.41 -11.81
CA PHE A 266 9.96 -1.41 -12.89
C PHE A 266 10.95 -2.54 -12.56
N THR A 267 11.49 -2.58 -11.33
CA THR A 267 12.30 -3.72 -10.93
C THR A 267 11.39 -4.85 -10.45
N PRO A 268 11.58 -6.09 -10.92
CA PRO A 268 10.74 -7.23 -10.54
C PRO A 268 10.99 -7.71 -9.09
N GLU A 269 11.76 -6.96 -8.29
CA GLU A 269 12.04 -7.30 -6.90
C GLU A 269 10.77 -7.31 -6.06
N HIS A 270 10.15 -8.48 -5.97
CA HIS A 270 10.09 -9.10 -4.66
C HIS A 270 11.54 -9.42 -4.26
N PRO A 271 12.00 -9.16 -3.03
CA PRO A 271 12.70 -10.24 -2.40
C PRO A 271 11.72 -11.41 -2.51
N VAL A 272 11.98 -12.38 -3.41
CA VAL A 272 11.47 -13.75 -3.22
C VAL A 272 11.50 -13.90 -1.72
N PRO A 273 10.37 -14.16 -1.03
CA PRO A 273 10.41 -14.25 0.41
C PRO A 273 11.59 -15.14 0.66
N VAL A 274 12.65 -14.53 1.18
CA VAL A 274 13.58 -15.26 1.97
C VAL A 274 12.61 -15.52 3.09
N TYR A 275 11.91 -16.66 2.97
CA TYR A 275 11.72 -17.49 4.12
C TYR A 275 13.13 -17.51 4.66
N GLU A 276 13.45 -16.54 5.51
CA GLU A 276 14.36 -16.74 6.60
C GLU A 276 13.75 -17.98 7.17
N LEU A 277 14.35 -19.09 6.76
CA LEU A 277 14.01 -20.40 7.24
C LEU A 277 13.91 -20.14 8.73
N ASP A 278 12.69 -20.26 9.28
CA ASP A 278 12.45 -20.16 10.72
C ASP A 278 13.61 -20.91 11.38
N VAL A 279 14.11 -20.48 12.54
CA VAL A 279 15.23 -21.15 13.21
C VAL A 279 14.99 -22.68 13.25
N ASN A 280 13.72 -23.09 13.38
CA ASN A 280 13.25 -24.47 13.24
C ASN A 280 13.44 -25.08 11.84
N LEU A 281 13.17 -24.35 10.76
CA LEU A 281 13.35 -24.83 9.40
C LEU A 281 14.84 -24.91 9.02
N LYS A 282 15.70 -24.01 9.53
CA LYS A 282 17.16 -24.14 9.37
C LYS A 282 17.70 -25.36 10.10
N SER A 283 17.24 -25.61 11.32
CA SER A 283 17.66 -26.79 12.08
C SER A 283 17.20 -28.08 11.40
N MET A 284 15.95 -28.14 10.92
CA MET A 284 15.43 -29.27 10.14
C MET A 284 16.24 -29.55 8.87
N ILE A 285 16.64 -28.50 8.14
CA ILE A 285 17.47 -28.65 6.93
C ILE A 285 18.89 -29.09 7.29
N ALA A 286 19.47 -28.54 8.34
CA ALA A 286 20.81 -28.91 8.80
C ALA A 286 20.87 -30.36 9.27
N GLU A 287 19.86 -30.80 10.02
CA GLU A 287 19.74 -32.19 10.46
C GLU A 287 19.54 -33.14 9.27
N ALA A 288 18.66 -32.80 8.32
CA ALA A 288 18.47 -33.59 7.11
C ALA A 288 19.75 -33.66 6.24
N ALA A 289 20.50 -32.56 6.13
CA ALA A 289 21.79 -32.52 5.43
C ALA A 289 22.85 -33.38 6.15
N TYR A 290 22.86 -33.37 7.49
CA TYR A 290 23.73 -34.21 8.31
C TYR A 290 23.48 -35.70 8.06
N TYR A 291 22.22 -36.16 8.09
CA TYR A 291 21.90 -37.57 7.81
C TYR A 291 22.29 -38.00 6.39
N LYS A 292 22.23 -37.09 5.40
CA LYS A 292 22.71 -37.37 4.04
C LYS A 292 24.23 -37.50 4.02
N ALA A 293 24.95 -36.62 4.74
CA ALA A 293 26.39 -36.71 4.90
C ALA A 293 26.83 -37.99 5.63
N GLU A 294 26.09 -38.40 6.66
CA GLU A 294 26.34 -39.64 7.41
C GLU A 294 26.18 -40.88 6.50
N LYS A 295 25.13 -40.94 5.68
CA LYS A 295 24.91 -42.05 4.72
C LYS A 295 26.04 -42.21 3.70
N ARG A 296 26.81 -41.15 3.43
CA ARG A 296 28.00 -41.19 2.57
C ARG A 296 29.31 -41.25 3.36
N GLU A 297 29.26 -41.59 4.65
CA GLU A 297 30.42 -41.67 5.55
C GLU A 297 31.21 -40.35 5.61
N PHE A 298 30.53 -39.22 5.47
CA PHE A 298 31.11 -37.88 5.46
C PHE A 298 32.19 -37.63 4.39
N LYS A 299 32.26 -38.43 3.30
CA LYS A 299 33.22 -38.25 2.21
C LYS A 299 33.12 -36.86 1.56
N PRO A 300 34.16 -36.01 1.60
CA PRO A 300 34.04 -34.60 1.26
C PRO A 300 33.69 -34.34 -0.21
N GLY A 301 33.19 -33.13 -0.51
CA GLY A 301 32.92 -32.66 -1.88
C GLY A 301 31.45 -32.72 -2.32
N ASN A 302 30.53 -33.07 -1.43
CA ASN A 302 29.09 -33.10 -1.69
C ASN A 302 28.26 -32.30 -0.67
N GLU A 303 28.89 -31.52 0.20
CA GLU A 303 28.26 -30.80 1.32
C GLU A 303 27.19 -29.82 0.83
N LEU A 304 27.50 -29.06 -0.24
CA LEU A 304 26.54 -28.14 -0.85
C LEU A 304 25.35 -28.88 -1.47
N ARG A 305 25.60 -30.05 -2.08
CA ARG A 305 24.55 -30.86 -2.71
C ARG A 305 23.61 -31.42 -1.65
N ASP A 306 24.15 -31.96 -0.57
CA ASP A 306 23.36 -32.49 0.55
C ASP A 306 22.47 -31.41 1.17
N TRP A 307 23.02 -30.21 1.35
CA TRP A 307 22.28 -29.06 1.85
C TRP A 307 21.15 -28.65 0.91
N LEU A 308 21.41 -28.56 -0.39
CA LEU A 308 20.41 -28.16 -1.39
C LEU A 308 19.32 -29.22 -1.59
N ASP A 309 19.66 -30.50 -1.49
CA ASP A 309 18.69 -31.61 -1.55
C ASP A 309 17.83 -31.64 -0.28
N ALA A 310 18.43 -31.50 0.91
CA ALA A 310 17.72 -31.40 2.18
C ALA A 310 16.79 -30.18 2.22
N LYS A 311 17.26 -29.01 1.76
CA LYS A 311 16.43 -27.80 1.65
C LYS A 311 15.21 -28.03 0.74
N ARG A 312 15.40 -28.66 -0.42
CA ARG A 312 14.29 -28.95 -1.34
C ARG A 312 13.27 -29.91 -0.72
N GLU A 313 13.73 -30.96 -0.05
CA GLU A 313 12.86 -31.94 0.62
C GLU A 313 12.05 -31.30 1.75
N ILE A 314 12.71 -30.56 2.66
CA ILE A 314 12.05 -29.94 3.81
C ILE A 314 11.07 -28.85 3.36
N ILE A 315 11.44 -28.01 2.40
CA ILE A 315 10.52 -27.00 1.85
C ILE A 315 9.32 -27.66 1.17
N ARG A 316 9.52 -28.77 0.46
CA ARG A 316 8.44 -29.55 -0.14
C ARG A 316 7.49 -30.11 0.94
N MET A 317 8.04 -30.64 2.03
CA MET A 317 7.24 -31.20 3.13
C MET A 317 6.42 -30.14 3.85
N VAL A 318 7.01 -28.96 4.11
CA VAL A 318 6.38 -27.90 4.91
C VAL A 318 5.43 -27.03 4.07
N HIS A 319 5.77 -26.76 2.80
CA HIS A 319 5.06 -25.79 1.97
C HIS A 319 4.45 -26.36 0.68
N GLY A 320 4.64 -27.66 0.40
CA GLY A 320 4.10 -28.35 -0.79
C GLY A 320 4.84 -28.05 -2.10
N ASP A 321 4.47 -28.79 -3.15
CA ASP A 321 5.21 -28.86 -4.44
C ASP A 321 5.30 -27.53 -5.20
N LYS A 322 4.35 -26.60 -4.97
CA LYS A 322 4.34 -25.29 -5.62
C LYS A 322 5.45 -24.36 -5.10
N ALA A 323 5.90 -24.54 -3.86
CA ALA A 323 6.95 -23.73 -3.24
C ALA A 323 8.35 -24.04 -3.82
N VAL A 324 8.61 -25.31 -4.14
CA VAL A 324 9.90 -25.78 -4.68
C VAL A 324 10.17 -25.20 -6.08
N ARG A 325 9.14 -25.11 -6.94
CA ARG A 325 9.26 -24.56 -8.31
C ARG A 325 9.51 -23.05 -8.34
N LYS A 326 9.12 -22.31 -7.30
CA LYS A 326 9.39 -20.87 -7.19
C LYS A 326 10.83 -20.55 -6.74
N GLN A 327 11.53 -21.50 -6.12
CA GLN A 327 12.91 -21.32 -5.63
C GLN A 327 14.00 -21.86 -6.56
N SER A 328 13.66 -22.69 -7.55
CA SER A 328 14.65 -23.18 -8.51
C SER A 328 15.08 -22.03 -9.43
N ASN A 329 16.31 -21.55 -9.25
CA ASN A 329 16.96 -20.61 -10.18
C ASN A 329 17.13 -21.33 -11.54
N PRO A 330 16.93 -20.68 -12.71
CA PRO A 330 17.14 -21.34 -14.00
C PRO A 330 18.57 -21.89 -14.20
N PHE A 331 19.52 -21.41 -13.38
CA PHE A 331 20.92 -21.83 -13.38
C PHE A 331 21.22 -23.10 -12.57
N ASP A 332 20.25 -23.67 -11.83
CA ASP A 332 20.45 -24.88 -11.01
C ASP A 332 20.16 -26.19 -11.75
N ARG A 333 20.00 -26.16 -13.09
CA ARG A 333 19.92 -27.41 -13.87
C ARG A 333 21.35 -27.94 -14.08
N PRO A 334 21.67 -29.17 -13.66
CA PRO A 334 22.92 -29.80 -14.08
C PRO A 334 22.86 -29.92 -15.62
N SER A 335 23.85 -29.38 -16.30
CA SER A 335 24.09 -29.73 -17.70
C SER A 335 24.18 -31.25 -17.78
N MET A 336 23.32 -31.85 -18.60
CA MET A 336 23.38 -33.28 -18.85
C MET A 336 24.76 -33.62 -19.42
N GLN A 337 25.41 -34.59 -18.77
CA GLN A 337 26.64 -35.23 -19.19
C GLN A 337 26.44 -35.81 -20.60
N GLY A 338 27.23 -35.34 -21.57
CA GLY A 338 27.50 -36.10 -22.80
C GLY A 338 28.57 -37.16 -22.52
N PRO A 339 28.48 -38.37 -23.11
CA PRO A 339 29.45 -39.42 -22.85
C PRO A 339 30.67 -39.20 -23.74
N TYR A 340 31.85 -39.04 -23.15
CA TYR A 340 33.10 -39.34 -23.84
C TYR A 340 33.91 -40.33 -23.02
N THR A 341 33.91 -41.53 -23.57
CA THR A 341 34.68 -42.72 -23.21
C THR A 341 36.18 -42.44 -23.36
N LEU A 342 36.97 -42.98 -22.42
CA LEU A 342 38.41 -43.11 -22.57
C LEU A 342 38.73 -44.13 -23.66
N CYS A 343 39.44 -43.70 -24.70
CA CYS A 343 40.56 -44.42 -25.33
C CYS A 343 41.42 -43.44 -26.13
#